data_AF-A0A4Y7SV81-F1
#
_entry.id   AF-A0A4Y7SV81-F1
#
_cell.length_a   1.000
_cell.length_b   1.000
_cell.length_c   1.000
_cell.angle_alpha   90.00
_cell.angle_beta   90.00
_cell.angle_gamma   90.00
#
_symmetry.space_group_name_H-M   'P 1'
#
loop_
_entity.id
_entity.type
_entity.pdbx_description
1 polymer ?
#
loop_
_entity_poly.entity_id
_entity_poly.type
_entity_poly.pdbx_seq_one_letter_code
_entity_poly.pdbx_strand_id
1 'polypeptide(L)'
;MSEQSIQLPSQLSLRLDDASMDSAGKPISPLRPTQIARATQHKPKFTEFECSHYEVYRYAKLVTNAVIPKAFWGSESNYRPSP
;
A
#
# COMPACT_ATOMS: atom_id res chain seq x y z
N MET A 1 13.02 -20.55 8.99
CA MET A 1 13.05 -19.10 8.67
C MET A 1 11.95 -18.46 9.50
N SER A 2 12.30 -17.51 10.38
CA SER A 2 11.37 -16.96 11.37
C SER A 2 10.61 -15.79 10.75
N GLU A 3 9.31 -15.92 10.57
CA GLU A 3 8.43 -14.84 10.16
C GLU A 3 8.29 -13.85 11.33
N GLN A 4 9.10 -12.79 11.31
CA GLN A 4 8.92 -11.68 12.24
C GLN A 4 7.72 -10.87 11.75
N SER A 5 6.55 -11.13 12.35
CA SER A 5 5.34 -10.34 12.19
C SER A 5 5.66 -8.87 12.49
N ILE A 6 5.72 -8.05 11.43
CA ILE A 6 5.81 -6.60 11.55
C ILE A 6 4.50 -6.14 12.19
N GLN A 7 4.52 -5.85 13.50
CA GLN A 7 3.40 -5.21 14.17
C GLN A 7 3.31 -3.77 13.66
N LEU A 8 2.51 -3.58 12.61
CA LEU A 8 2.14 -2.26 12.13
C LEU A 8 1.34 -1.55 13.24
N PRO A 9 1.71 -0.33 13.66
CA PRO A 9 0.96 0.48 14.64
C PRO A 9 -0.41 0.97 14.10
N SER A 10 -0.96 0.31 13.09
CA SER A 10 -2.23 0.68 12.44
C SER A 10 -3.45 0.33 13.28
N GLN A 11 -3.30 -0.52 14.29
CA GLN A 11 -4.34 -0.70 15.29
C GLN A 11 -4.21 0.42 16.30
N LEU A 12 -5.06 1.43 16.13
CA LEU A 12 -5.40 2.40 17.17
C LEU A 12 -5.66 1.57 18.43
N SER A 13 -4.73 1.58 19.39
CA SER A 13 -5.00 1.04 20.71
C SER A 13 -6.14 1.90 21.23
N LEU A 14 -7.38 1.41 21.12
CA LEU A 14 -8.55 1.98 21.75
C LEU A 14 -8.17 2.09 23.23
N ARG A 15 -7.72 3.27 23.65
CA ARG A 15 -7.47 3.52 25.06
C ARG A 15 -8.81 3.28 25.72
N LEU A 16 -8.81 2.28 26.59
CA LEU A 16 -9.97 1.78 27.32
C LEU A 16 -10.63 2.86 28.19
N ASP A 17 -9.95 4.00 28.34
CA ASP A 17 -10.37 5.14 29.17
C ASP A 17 -11.58 5.91 28.62
N ASP A 18 -12.04 5.63 27.39
CA ASP A 18 -13.18 6.33 26.76
C ASP A 18 -14.38 5.41 26.46
N ALA A 19 -14.43 4.23 27.11
CA ALA A 19 -15.51 3.26 26.93
C ALA A 19 -16.73 3.60 27.81
N SER A 20 -17.78 4.15 27.17
CA SER A 20 -19.09 4.33 27.81
C SER A 20 -19.73 2.96 28.07
N MET A 21 -20.13 2.70 29.31
CA MET A 21 -20.78 1.44 29.73
C MET A 21 -22.30 1.63 29.81
N ASP A 22 -23.07 0.62 29.42
CA ASP A 22 -24.52 0.61 29.66
C ASP A 22 -24.84 0.35 31.15
N SER A 23 -26.10 0.48 31.54
CA SER A 23 -26.54 0.21 32.92
C SER A 23 -26.35 -1.25 33.35
N ALA A 24 -26.04 -2.17 32.42
CA ALA A 24 -25.69 -3.56 32.67
C ALA A 24 -24.17 -3.81 32.68
N GLY A 25 -23.35 -2.75 32.61
CA GLY A 25 -21.88 -2.84 32.63
C GLY A 25 -21.27 -3.37 31.33
N LYS A 26 -22.00 -3.38 30.22
CA LYS A 26 -21.50 -3.80 28.92
C LYS A 26 -20.91 -2.60 28.17
N PRO A 27 -19.78 -2.77 27.46
CA PRO A 27 -19.19 -1.70 26.67
C PRO A 27 -20.13 -1.32 25.52
N ILE A 28 -20.60 -0.08 25.53
CA ILE A 28 -21.34 0.49 24.41
C ILE A 28 -20.30 0.80 23.34
N SER A 29 -20.11 -0.13 22.40
CA SER A 29 -19.27 0.11 21.23
C SER A 29 -19.91 1.23 20.40
N PRO A 30 -19.39 2.47 20.39
CA PRO A 30 -20.01 3.55 19.66
C PRO A 30 -19.51 3.44 18.23
N LEU A 31 -20.19 2.67 17.38
CA LEU A 31 -19.98 2.77 15.93
C LEU A 31 -20.64 4.07 15.44
N ARG A 32 -20.18 5.22 15.94
CA ARG A 32 -20.69 6.53 15.56
C ARG A 32 -19.96 7.03 14.29
N PRO A 33 -20.64 7.74 13.39
CA PRO A 33 -20.04 8.36 12.20
C PRO A 33 -18.80 9.22 12.51
N THR A 34 -18.72 9.80 13.71
CA THR A 34 -17.59 10.60 14.17
C THR A 34 -16.29 9.81 14.39
N GLN A 35 -16.38 8.53 14.78
CA GLN A 35 -15.20 7.66 14.88
C GLN A 35 -14.75 7.19 13.49
N ILE A 36 -15.69 6.94 12.58
CA ILE A 36 -15.41 6.66 11.16
C ILE A 36 -14.75 7.88 10.51
N ALA A 37 -15.19 9.10 10.79
CA ALA A 37 -14.59 10.33 10.28
C ALA A 37 -13.15 10.55 10.79
N ARG A 38 -12.86 10.23 12.06
CA ARG A 38 -11.48 10.28 12.58
C ARG A 38 -10.60 9.17 11.99
N ALA A 39 -11.16 7.98 11.78
CA ALA A 39 -10.47 6.86 11.15
C ALA A 39 -10.20 7.09 9.64
N THR A 40 -11.10 7.75 8.92
CA THR A 40 -10.90 8.11 7.50
C THR A 40 -9.88 9.23 7.33
N GLN A 41 -9.80 10.18 8.27
CA GLN A 41 -8.77 11.22 8.27
C GLN A 41 -7.36 10.64 8.50
N HIS A 42 -7.24 9.54 9.23
CA HIS A 42 -5.95 8.92 9.55
C HIS A 42 -5.58 7.73 8.65
N LYS A 43 -6.30 7.54 7.53
CA LYS A 43 -5.96 6.49 6.58
C LYS A 43 -4.59 6.82 5.98
N PRO A 44 -3.59 5.91 6.09
CA PRO A 44 -2.27 6.16 5.51
C PRO A 44 -2.43 6.41 4.03
N LYS A 45 -1.92 7.56 3.58
CA LYS A 45 -1.92 7.91 2.16
C LYS A 45 -0.71 7.23 1.55
N PHE A 46 -0.93 6.19 0.76
CA PHE A 46 0.15 5.48 0.08
C PHE A 46 0.71 6.23 -1.14
N THR A 47 0.43 7.54 -1.27
CA THR A 47 0.91 8.39 -2.36
C THR A 47 2.42 8.47 -2.41
N GLU A 48 3.09 8.29 -1.27
CA GLU A 48 4.56 8.19 -1.18
C GLU A 48 5.15 6.90 -1.79
N PHE A 49 4.31 5.91 -2.09
CA PHE A 49 4.70 4.67 -2.78
C PHE A 49 4.33 4.69 -4.26
N GLU A 50 3.84 5.81 -4.78
CA GLU A 50 3.61 5.97 -6.21
C GLU A 50 4.94 6.09 -6.95
N CYS A 51 5.09 5.33 -8.04
CA CYS A 51 6.22 5.48 -8.95
C CYS A 51 5.82 6.38 -10.11
N SER A 52 6.74 7.24 -10.54
CA SER A 52 6.56 8.02 -11.76
C SER A 52 6.46 7.11 -12.99
N HIS A 53 5.72 7.55 -14.01
CA HIS A 53 5.66 6.86 -15.31
C HIS A 53 7.07 6.59 -15.89
N TYR A 54 8.00 7.50 -15.64
CA TYR A 54 9.39 7.37 -16.08
C TYR A 54 10.13 6.22 -15.38
N GLU A 55 9.90 6.02 -14.08
CA GLU A 55 10.47 4.88 -13.34
C GLU A 55 9.88 3.55 -13.83
N VAL A 56 8.56 3.51 -14.06
CA VAL A 56 7.89 2.33 -14.63
C VAL A 56 8.45 1.99 -16.01
N TYR A 57 8.61 3.00 -16.88
CA TYR A 57 9.20 2.81 -18.21
C TYR A 57 10.65 2.28 -18.11
N ARG A 58 11.48 2.87 -17.25
CA ARG A 58 12.87 2.43 -17.07
C ARG A 58 12.93 0.99 -16.57
N TYR A 59 12.10 0.63 -15.61
CA TYR A 59 11.97 -0.74 -15.13
C TYR A 59 11.59 -1.71 -16.26
N ALA A 60 10.51 -1.41 -16.98
CA ALA A 60 10.02 -2.26 -18.07
C ALA A 60 11.09 -2.45 -19.16
N LYS A 61 11.80 -1.38 -19.53
CA LYS A 61 12.89 -1.42 -20.51
C LYS A 61 14.06 -2.30 -20.04
N LEU A 62 14.47 -2.16 -18.78
CA LEU A 62 15.57 -2.96 -18.23
C LEU A 62 15.21 -4.45 -18.18
N VAL A 63 14.01 -4.78 -17.71
CA VAL A 63 13.53 -6.17 -17.66
C VAL A 63 13.43 -6.76 -19.06
N THR A 64 12.85 -6.01 -20.01
CA THR A 64 12.74 -6.44 -21.41
C THR A 64 14.11 -6.76 -22.00
N ASN A 65 15.11 -5.91 -21.76
CA ASN A 65 16.47 -6.13 -22.27
C ASN A 65 17.20 -7.29 -21.57
N ALA A 66 16.89 -7.55 -20.30
CA ALA A 66 17.51 -8.63 -19.53
C ALA A 66 16.91 -10.02 -19.87
N VAL A 67 15.61 -10.07 -20.16
CA VAL A 67 14.86 -11.32 -20.31
C VAL A 67 14.70 -11.73 -21.77
N ILE A 68 14.53 -10.78 -22.70
CA ILE A 68 14.24 -11.08 -24.10
C ILE A 68 15.54 -11.03 -24.92
N PRO A 69 16.02 -12.15 -25.48
CA PRO A 69 17.23 -12.15 -26.28
C PRO A 69 17.07 -11.29 -27.53
N LYS A 70 18.14 -10.59 -27.93
CA LYS A 70 18.13 -9.71 -29.12
C LYS A 70 17.64 -10.38 -30.41
N ALA A 71 17.92 -11.68 -30.57
CA ALA A 71 17.50 -12.45 -31.73
C ALA A 71 15.96 -12.53 -31.90
N PHE A 72 15.19 -12.42 -30.81
CA PHE A 72 13.72 -12.45 -30.87
C PHE A 72 13.12 -11.22 -31.55
N TRP A 73 13.87 -10.12 -31.65
CA TRP A 73 13.40 -8.88 -32.25
C TRP A 73 13.54 -8.88 -33.78
N GLY A 74 14.25 -9.86 -34.35
CA GLY A 74 14.48 -10.02 -35.79
C GLY A 74 15.47 -9.01 -36.39
N SER A 75 15.49 -7.77 -35.89
CA SER A 75 16.43 -6.72 -36.31
C SER A 75 16.62 -5.66 -35.21
N GLU A 76 17.73 -4.91 -35.29
CA GLU A 76 18.00 -3.77 -34.38
C GLU A 76 17.00 -2.62 -34.58
N SER A 77 16.36 -2.49 -35.76
CA SER A 77 15.31 -1.49 -35.98
C SER A 77 14.07 -1.77 -35.12
N ASN A 78 13.76 -3.04 -34.89
CA ASN A 78 12.62 -3.46 -34.07
C ASN A 78 12.95 -3.49 -32.58
N TYR A 79 14.24 -3.62 -32.24
CA TYR A 79 14.73 -3.59 -30.86
C TYR A 79 14.72 -2.18 -30.25
N ARG A 80 14.35 -1.12 -31.00
CA ARG A 80 14.37 0.26 -30.50
C ARG A 80 13.32 0.46 -29.39
N PRO A 81 13.73 0.58 -28.12
CA PRO A 81 12.80 0.91 -27.05
C PRO A 81 12.56 2.42 -27.20
N SER A 82 11.41 2.80 -27.76
CA SER A 82 11.02 4.21 -27.94
C SER A 82 11.17 4.97 -26.61
N PRO A 83 11.74 6.19 -26.59
CA PRO A 83 11.93 6.97 -25.37
C PRO A 83 10.61 7.27 -24.65
#